data_AF-I4VXE9-F1
#
_entry.id   AF-I4VXE9-F1
#
_cell.length_a   1.000
_cell.length_b   1.000
_cell.length_c   1.000
_cell.angle_alpha   90.00
_cell.angle_beta   90.00
_cell.angle_gamma   90.00
#
_symmetry.space_group_name_H-M   'P 1'
#
loop_
_entity.id
_entity.type
_entity.pdbx_description
1 polymer ?
#
loop_
_entity_poly.entity_id
_entity_poly.type
_entity_poly.pdbx_seq_one_letter_code
_entity_poly.pdbx_strand_id
1 'polypeptide(L)'
;GANAGGSGLLNWTSFENLSDSTAGNFVFANGASVSGTLAGGGAGTLDYSAYTTAVSVGLGGTATGTSGWSGISTVKGGSASDTISGSSQTYHLTGANAGNNGTMSWVSFENLSDSAAGNFVFANGASVSGMLTAGSAGTLDYSAYTTAVNVGLGGTATGTGGWSGITTAKGGSASDTI
;
A
#
# COMPACT_ATOMS: atom_id res chain seq x y z
N GLY A 1 -10.39 19.05 8.32
CA GLY A 1 -9.45 19.68 9.27
C GLY A 1 -8.99 18.65 10.27
N ALA A 2 -8.11 19.03 11.20
CA ALA A 2 -7.69 18.11 12.28
C ALA A 2 -8.84 17.85 13.27
N ASN A 3 -8.98 16.61 13.72
CA ASN A 3 -9.92 16.16 14.76
C ASN A 3 -11.38 16.58 14.51
N ALA A 4 -11.79 16.66 13.24
CA ALA A 4 -13.12 17.08 12.85
C ALA A 4 -13.63 16.27 11.66
N GLY A 5 -14.94 16.05 11.63
CA GLY A 5 -15.57 15.24 10.59
C GLY A 5 -17.08 15.15 10.76
N GLY A 6 -17.71 14.25 10.02
CA GLY A 6 -19.12 13.96 10.13
C GLY A 6 -19.50 12.60 9.56
N SER A 7 -20.64 12.08 10.00
CA SER A 7 -21.23 10.80 9.54
C SER A 7 -22.46 11.00 8.65
N GLY A 8 -22.67 12.23 8.18
CA GLY A 8 -23.91 12.66 7.53
C GLY A 8 -25.05 12.98 8.50
N LEU A 9 -25.09 12.32 9.66
CA LEU A 9 -26.08 12.58 10.72
C LEU A 9 -25.57 13.53 11.81
N LEU A 10 -24.29 13.39 12.15
CA LEU A 10 -23.63 14.17 13.19
C LEU A 10 -22.34 14.77 12.61
N ASN A 11 -22.07 16.02 12.97
CA ASN A 11 -20.78 16.65 12.77
C ASN A 11 -20.06 16.76 14.12
N TRP A 12 -18.74 16.63 14.11
CA TRP A 12 -17.93 16.69 15.31
C TRP A 12 -16.65 17.49 15.08
N THR A 13 -16.14 18.05 16.17
CA THR A 13 -14.87 18.78 16.27
C THR A 13 -14.20 18.45 17.59
N SER A 14 -12.88 18.43 17.61
CA SER A 14 -12.06 18.06 18.78
C SER A 14 -12.31 16.63 19.28
N PHE A 15 -12.47 15.70 18.34
CA PHE A 15 -12.49 14.26 18.62
C PHE A 15 -11.28 13.59 17.98
N GLU A 16 -10.45 12.95 18.81
CA GLU A 16 -9.18 12.37 18.39
C GLU A 16 -9.32 10.92 17.92
N ASN A 17 -10.25 10.17 18.50
CA ASN A 17 -10.40 8.73 18.26
C ASN A 17 -11.74 8.45 17.60
N LEU A 18 -11.73 7.61 16.57
CA LEU A 18 -12.94 7.16 15.89
C LEU A 18 -12.98 5.62 15.91
N SER A 19 -14.10 5.07 16.32
CA SER A 19 -14.32 3.63 16.28
C SER A 19 -15.67 3.30 15.65
N ASP A 20 -15.65 2.22 14.89
CA ASP A 20 -16.81 1.52 14.39
C ASP A 20 -16.60 0.03 14.68
N SER A 21 -17.56 -0.61 15.33
CA SER A 21 -17.47 -2.02 15.71
C SER A 21 -17.72 -2.98 14.55
N THR A 22 -18.09 -2.48 13.37
CA THR A 22 -18.47 -3.27 12.20
C THR A 22 -17.46 -3.09 11.05
N ALA A 23 -17.70 -2.13 10.16
CA ALA A 23 -16.89 -1.86 8.98
C ALA A 23 -16.73 -0.34 8.82
N GLY A 24 -15.93 0.25 9.70
CA GLY A 24 -15.73 1.70 9.72
C GLY A 24 -15.10 2.20 8.42
N ASN A 25 -15.76 3.13 7.74
CA ASN A 25 -15.22 3.80 6.55
C ASN A 25 -14.69 5.19 6.92
N PHE A 26 -13.38 5.30 7.09
CA PHE A 26 -12.71 6.55 7.48
C PHE A 26 -12.25 7.30 6.22
N VAL A 27 -13.09 8.23 5.77
CA VAL A 27 -12.82 9.05 4.59
C VAL A 27 -12.11 10.34 4.99
N PHE A 28 -10.92 10.56 4.45
CA PHE A 28 -10.16 11.76 4.72
C PHE A 28 -10.23 12.74 3.54
N ALA A 29 -10.69 13.97 3.79
CA ALA A 29 -10.50 15.09 2.87
C ALA A 29 -9.03 15.50 2.81
N ASN A 30 -8.59 16.17 1.75
CA ASN A 30 -7.20 16.60 1.60
C ASN A 30 -6.67 17.34 2.86
N GLY A 31 -5.58 16.83 3.44
CA GLY A 31 -4.96 17.38 4.65
C GLY A 31 -5.77 17.21 5.95
N ALA A 32 -6.83 16.40 5.96
CA ALA A 32 -7.52 16.03 7.19
C ALA A 32 -6.62 15.17 8.09
N SER A 33 -6.96 15.06 9.36
CA SER A 33 -6.25 14.17 10.27
C SER A 33 -7.07 13.92 11.52
N VAL A 34 -6.76 12.82 12.18
CA VAL A 34 -7.13 12.55 13.56
C VAL A 34 -5.85 12.35 14.36
N SER A 35 -5.69 13.01 15.50
CA SER A 35 -4.47 12.83 16.31
C SER A 35 -4.49 11.53 17.13
N GLY A 36 -5.64 10.87 17.24
CA GLY A 36 -5.79 9.57 17.89
C GLY A 36 -5.83 8.42 16.91
N THR A 37 -6.48 7.33 17.32
CA THR A 37 -6.52 6.06 16.58
C THR A 37 -7.85 5.84 15.87
N LEU A 38 -7.78 4.97 14.85
CA LEU A 38 -8.94 4.48 14.11
C LEU A 38 -9.17 3.00 14.39
N ALA A 39 -10.41 2.61 14.72
CA ALA A 39 -10.80 1.22 14.89
C ALA A 39 -11.95 0.86 13.95
N GLY A 40 -11.67 0.04 12.93
CA GLY A 40 -12.60 -0.25 11.84
C GLY A 40 -13.44 -1.52 11.95
N GLY A 41 -13.35 -2.25 13.08
CA GLY A 41 -14.20 -3.42 13.35
C GLY A 41 -13.83 -4.71 12.62
N GLY A 42 -12.74 -4.73 11.85
CA GLY A 42 -12.21 -5.92 11.17
C GLY A 42 -12.42 -5.91 9.65
N ALA A 43 -13.37 -5.10 9.17
CA ALA A 43 -13.62 -4.87 7.75
C ALA A 43 -13.55 -3.37 7.39
N GLY A 44 -12.85 -2.57 8.19
CA GLY A 44 -12.77 -1.13 7.99
C GLY A 44 -11.93 -0.73 6.78
N THR A 45 -12.15 0.51 6.34
CA THR A 45 -11.48 1.13 5.21
C THR A 45 -10.83 2.45 5.63
N LEU A 46 -9.57 2.64 5.24
CA LEU A 46 -8.93 3.96 5.20
C LEU A 46 -9.03 4.50 3.78
N ASP A 47 -9.71 5.62 3.60
CA ASP A 47 -9.95 6.20 2.27
C ASP A 47 -9.29 7.57 2.15
N TYR A 48 -8.12 7.61 1.50
CA TYR A 48 -7.37 8.82 1.18
C TYR A 48 -7.63 9.29 -0.26
N SER A 49 -8.69 8.84 -0.94
CA SER A 49 -8.92 9.15 -2.37
C SER A 49 -8.97 10.65 -2.69
N ALA A 50 -9.23 11.51 -1.69
CA ALA A 50 -9.23 12.96 -1.85
C ALA A 50 -7.88 13.64 -1.53
N TYR A 51 -6.85 12.89 -1.14
CA TYR A 51 -5.52 13.45 -0.84
C TYR A 51 -4.79 13.80 -2.11
N THR A 52 -4.15 14.96 -2.08
CA THR A 52 -3.27 15.44 -3.16
C THR A 52 -1.79 15.41 -2.75
N THR A 53 -1.50 14.99 -1.52
CA THR A 53 -0.15 14.81 -0.97
C THR A 53 0.08 13.34 -0.67
N ALA A 54 1.33 12.89 -0.77
CA ALA A 54 1.70 11.49 -0.54
C ALA A 54 1.22 10.98 0.82
N VAL A 55 0.65 9.77 0.83
CA VAL A 55 0.28 9.03 2.03
C VAL A 55 1.17 7.80 2.20
N SER A 56 1.45 7.45 3.45
CA SER A 56 2.17 6.24 3.83
C SER A 56 1.29 5.43 4.75
N VAL A 57 1.15 4.14 4.46
CA VAL A 57 0.36 3.19 5.25
C VAL A 57 1.22 1.98 5.53
N GLY A 58 1.51 1.75 6.81
CA GLY A 58 2.27 0.59 7.26
C GLY A 58 1.34 -0.54 7.68
N LEU A 59 1.54 -1.73 7.12
CA LEU A 59 0.79 -2.95 7.40
C LEU A 59 0.81 -3.36 8.88
N GLY A 60 1.73 -2.78 9.68
CA GLY A 60 1.80 -2.91 11.13
C GLY A 60 0.92 -1.93 11.93
N GLY A 61 0.03 -1.16 11.30
CA GLY A 61 -0.92 -0.29 11.98
C GLY A 61 -0.61 1.21 11.94
N THR A 62 0.33 1.67 11.10
CA THR A 62 0.64 3.10 10.93
C THR A 62 -0.03 3.66 9.68
N ALA A 63 -0.44 4.92 9.70
CA ALA A 63 -0.92 5.60 8.50
C ALA A 63 -0.80 7.13 8.61
N THR A 64 -0.67 7.82 7.47
CA THR A 64 -0.65 9.29 7.40
C THR A 64 -1.89 9.90 8.06
N GLY A 65 -1.71 10.91 8.89
CA GLY A 65 -2.83 11.65 9.49
C GLY A 65 -3.58 10.90 10.59
N THR A 66 -2.98 9.86 11.17
CA THR A 66 -3.45 9.17 12.39
C THR A 66 -2.29 8.70 13.25
N SER A 67 -2.52 8.51 14.56
CA SER A 67 -1.57 7.84 15.46
C SER A 67 -1.58 6.31 15.32
N GLY A 68 -2.48 5.76 14.50
CA GLY A 68 -2.49 4.35 14.13
C GLY A 68 -3.90 3.81 13.94
N TRP A 69 -3.99 2.58 13.45
CA TRP A 69 -5.26 1.95 13.12
C TRP A 69 -5.33 0.49 13.55
N SER A 70 -6.55 -0.02 13.67
CA SER A 70 -6.87 -1.42 13.93
C SER A 70 -8.14 -1.83 13.17
N GLY A 71 -8.27 -3.11 12.84
CA GLY A 71 -9.47 -3.62 12.16
C GLY A 71 -9.72 -3.01 10.78
N ILE A 72 -8.67 -2.56 10.10
CA ILE A 72 -8.70 -2.08 8.72
C ILE A 72 -8.25 -3.23 7.82
N SER A 73 -9.00 -3.48 6.75
CA SER A 73 -8.70 -4.51 5.73
C SER A 73 -8.55 -3.93 4.33
N THR A 74 -8.95 -2.67 4.13
CA THR A 74 -8.89 -1.99 2.83
C THR A 74 -8.28 -0.61 2.99
N VAL A 75 -7.42 -0.21 2.05
CA VAL A 75 -6.92 1.15 1.96
C VAL A 75 -6.92 1.66 0.53
N LYS A 76 -7.24 2.95 0.36
CA LYS A 76 -7.17 3.65 -0.93
C LYS A 76 -6.24 4.83 -0.81
N GLY A 77 -5.26 4.92 -1.69
CA GLY A 77 -4.38 6.08 -1.81
C GLY A 77 -5.06 7.28 -2.48
N GLY A 78 -4.37 8.41 -2.45
CA GLY A 78 -4.76 9.64 -3.12
C GLY A 78 -4.20 9.74 -4.54
N SER A 79 -4.02 10.97 -5.02
CA SER A 79 -3.51 11.25 -6.37
C SER A 79 -1.99 11.47 -6.42
N ALA A 80 -1.32 11.40 -5.27
CA ALA A 80 0.13 11.57 -5.17
C ALA A 80 0.82 10.20 -5.25
N SER A 81 2.16 10.18 -5.11
CA SER A 81 2.92 8.92 -5.05
C SER A 81 2.88 8.36 -3.64
N ASP A 82 2.06 7.33 -3.43
CA ASP A 82 1.76 6.78 -2.13
C ASP A 82 2.57 5.52 -1.83
N THR A 83 2.69 5.17 -0.54
CA THR A 83 3.54 4.05 -0.10
C THR A 83 2.81 3.08 0.83
N ILE A 84 2.82 1.80 0.49
CA ILE A 84 2.58 0.72 1.46
C ILE A 84 3.93 0.31 2.05
N SER A 85 3.98 0.17 3.38
CA SER A 85 5.17 -0.31 4.07
C SER A 85 4.91 -1.52 4.96
N GLY A 86 5.95 -2.32 5.19
CA GLY A 86 5.85 -3.52 6.01
C GLY A 86 7.22 -4.07 6.41
N SER A 87 7.21 -5.26 7.02
CA SER A 87 8.43 -5.98 7.38
C SER A 87 8.24 -7.48 7.15
N SER A 88 9.11 -8.07 6.35
CA SER A 88 9.09 -9.48 5.95
C SER A 88 7.73 -9.89 5.36
N GLN A 89 7.15 -9.03 4.53
CA GLN A 89 5.84 -9.25 3.93
C GLN A 89 5.96 -9.88 2.53
N THR A 90 4.89 -10.55 2.12
CA THR A 90 4.63 -10.86 0.71
C THR A 90 3.58 -9.90 0.18
N TYR A 91 3.94 -9.17 -0.88
CA TYR A 91 3.07 -8.22 -1.57
C TYR A 91 2.61 -8.87 -2.86
N HIS A 92 1.34 -9.21 -2.96
CA HIS A 92 0.73 -9.71 -4.19
C HIS A 92 0.19 -8.52 -4.99
N LEU A 93 0.90 -8.14 -6.04
CA LEU A 93 0.45 -7.12 -6.98
C LEU A 93 -0.58 -7.76 -7.91
N THR A 94 -1.79 -7.22 -7.90
CA THR A 94 -2.95 -7.80 -8.61
C THR A 94 -3.42 -6.93 -9.78
N GLY A 95 -2.90 -5.72 -9.90
CA GLY A 95 -3.19 -4.77 -10.97
C GLY A 95 -2.20 -3.60 -10.95
N ALA A 96 -2.49 -2.55 -11.70
CA ALA A 96 -1.71 -1.33 -11.66
C ALA A 96 -1.92 -0.60 -10.33
N ASN A 97 -0.82 -0.33 -9.61
CA ASN A 97 -0.78 0.33 -8.30
C ASN A 97 -1.75 -0.30 -7.28
N ALA A 98 -1.96 -1.61 -7.37
CA ALA A 98 -2.95 -2.34 -6.60
C ALA A 98 -2.44 -3.72 -6.17
N GLY A 99 -2.82 -4.14 -4.98
CA GLY A 99 -2.36 -5.42 -4.43
C GLY A 99 -2.93 -5.75 -3.05
N ASN A 100 -2.41 -6.83 -2.47
CA ASN A 100 -2.74 -7.25 -1.10
C ASN A 100 -1.59 -8.06 -0.47
N ASN A 101 -1.60 -8.21 0.85
CA ASN A 101 -0.69 -9.12 1.58
C ASN A 101 -1.44 -10.30 2.24
N GLY A 102 -2.65 -10.60 1.76
CA GLY A 102 -3.55 -11.60 2.33
C GLY A 102 -4.42 -11.11 3.50
N THR A 103 -4.02 -10.05 4.22
CA THR A 103 -4.83 -9.46 5.31
C THR A 103 -5.41 -8.10 4.93
N MET A 104 -4.65 -7.30 4.19
CA MET A 104 -5.04 -5.98 3.72
C MET A 104 -4.94 -5.91 2.19
N SER A 105 -5.93 -5.26 1.57
CA SER A 105 -5.92 -4.90 0.14
C SER A 105 -5.73 -3.39 -0.04
N TRP A 106 -5.07 -2.99 -1.10
CA TRP A 106 -4.81 -1.59 -1.44
C TRP A 106 -5.01 -1.30 -2.92
N VAL A 107 -5.34 -0.04 -3.21
CA VAL A 107 -5.38 0.56 -4.56
C VAL A 107 -4.82 1.97 -4.52
N SER A 108 -4.29 2.43 -5.65
CA SER A 108 -3.62 3.74 -5.80
C SER A 108 -2.39 3.87 -4.91
N PHE A 109 -1.53 2.85 -4.89
CA PHE A 109 -0.24 2.91 -4.22
C PHE A 109 0.88 2.59 -5.21
N GLU A 110 1.74 3.58 -5.44
CA GLU A 110 2.81 3.54 -6.43
C GLU A 110 4.08 2.89 -5.88
N ASN A 111 4.26 2.84 -4.55
CA ASN A 111 5.48 2.34 -3.93
C ASN A 111 5.17 1.26 -2.90
N LEU A 112 6.04 0.27 -2.82
CA LEU A 112 6.04 -0.76 -1.77
C LEU A 112 7.41 -0.78 -1.10
N SER A 113 7.43 -0.68 0.23
CA SER A 113 8.66 -0.61 1.02
C SER A 113 8.64 -1.61 2.17
N ASP A 114 9.43 -2.67 2.06
CA ASP A 114 9.65 -3.63 3.12
C ASP A 114 10.96 -3.36 3.84
N SER A 115 10.95 -3.27 5.18
CA SER A 115 12.18 -3.03 5.95
C SER A 115 13.10 -4.25 6.06
N ALA A 116 12.65 -5.42 5.61
CA ALA A 116 13.38 -6.69 5.67
C ALA A 116 13.30 -7.40 4.30
N ALA A 117 13.14 -8.73 4.31
CA ALA A 117 13.02 -9.55 3.11
C ALA A 117 11.61 -9.52 2.51
N GLY A 118 11.30 -8.41 1.84
CA GLY A 118 10.07 -8.25 1.08
C GLY A 118 10.03 -9.13 -0.17
N ASN A 119 8.91 -9.81 -0.38
CA ASN A 119 8.64 -10.59 -1.60
C ASN A 119 7.56 -9.90 -2.44
N PHE A 120 7.92 -9.40 -3.62
CA PHE A 120 7.02 -8.68 -4.53
C PHE A 120 6.57 -9.63 -5.64
N VAL A 121 5.35 -10.17 -5.50
CA VAL A 121 4.78 -11.18 -6.39
C VAL A 121 3.83 -10.51 -7.36
N PHE A 122 4.13 -10.61 -8.65
CA PHE A 122 3.34 -9.96 -9.68
C PHE A 122 2.39 -10.96 -10.36
N ALA A 123 1.08 -10.64 -10.35
CA ALA A 123 0.13 -11.25 -11.29
C ALA A 123 0.41 -10.77 -12.72
N ASN A 124 -0.04 -11.52 -13.73
CA ASN A 124 0.18 -11.16 -15.13
C ASN A 124 -0.27 -9.73 -15.45
N GLY A 125 0.67 -8.86 -15.85
CA GLY A 125 0.42 -7.47 -16.19
C GLY A 125 0.20 -6.52 -15.00
N ALA A 126 0.33 -6.98 -13.76
CA ALA A 126 0.30 -6.12 -12.57
C ALA A 126 1.51 -5.18 -12.54
N SER A 127 1.40 -4.02 -11.93
CA SER A 127 2.53 -3.08 -11.91
C SER A 127 2.46 -2.12 -10.75
N VAL A 128 3.61 -1.54 -10.44
CA VAL A 128 3.69 -0.28 -9.71
C VAL A 128 4.36 0.76 -10.60
N SER A 129 3.94 2.02 -10.54
CA SER A 129 4.63 3.09 -11.26
C SER A 129 5.81 3.68 -10.48
N GLY A 130 5.94 3.38 -9.19
CA GLY A 130 7.01 3.84 -8.31
C GLY A 130 7.99 2.73 -7.94
N MET A 131 8.59 2.84 -6.74
CA MET A 131 9.73 2.05 -6.30
C MET A 131 9.31 0.81 -5.49
N LEU A 132 9.98 -0.32 -5.74
CA LEU A 132 9.97 -1.49 -4.87
C LEU A 132 11.24 -1.53 -4.02
N THR A 133 11.11 -1.46 -2.71
CA THR A 133 12.25 -1.41 -1.79
C THR A 133 12.18 -2.55 -0.81
N ALA A 134 13.24 -3.35 -0.72
CA ALA A 134 13.46 -4.30 0.37
C ALA A 134 14.68 -3.86 1.19
N GLY A 135 14.59 -3.95 2.52
CA GLY A 135 15.70 -3.61 3.40
C GLY A 135 16.83 -4.63 3.35
N SER A 136 16.52 -5.89 3.03
CA SER A 136 17.51 -6.94 2.81
C SER A 136 16.92 -8.10 2.02
N ALA A 137 17.72 -8.78 1.20
CA ALA A 137 17.36 -10.05 0.55
C ALA A 137 15.97 -10.08 -0.15
N GLY A 138 15.56 -8.97 -0.76
CA GLY A 138 14.26 -8.87 -1.41
C GLY A 138 14.15 -9.75 -2.65
N THR A 139 12.91 -10.08 -3.01
CA THR A 139 12.59 -10.88 -4.19
C THR A 139 11.63 -10.17 -5.13
N LEU A 140 11.98 -10.10 -6.42
CA LEU A 140 11.02 -9.86 -7.50
C LEU A 140 10.55 -11.21 -8.03
N ASP A 141 9.25 -11.46 -7.99
CA ASP A 141 8.66 -12.72 -8.42
C ASP A 141 7.66 -12.49 -9.56
N TYR A 142 8.14 -12.71 -10.79
CA TYR A 142 7.33 -12.66 -12.00
C TYR A 142 6.82 -14.05 -12.43
N SER A 143 6.79 -15.06 -11.55
CA SER A 143 6.45 -16.43 -11.94
C SER A 143 5.08 -16.57 -12.62
N ALA A 144 4.16 -15.63 -12.41
CA ALA A 144 2.83 -15.60 -13.04
C ALA A 144 2.76 -14.75 -14.32
N TYR A 145 3.84 -14.10 -14.76
CA TYR A 145 3.87 -13.34 -16.01
C TYR A 145 3.86 -14.26 -17.23
N THR A 146 3.07 -13.87 -18.22
CA THR A 146 2.99 -14.56 -19.51
C THR A 146 3.70 -13.83 -20.65
N THR A 147 4.22 -12.62 -20.38
CA THR A 147 5.03 -11.82 -21.32
C THR A 147 6.47 -11.74 -20.82
N ALA A 148 7.41 -11.49 -21.73
CA ALA A 148 8.83 -11.32 -21.39
C ALA A 148 9.03 -10.25 -20.33
N VAL A 149 9.85 -10.55 -19.32
CA VAL A 149 10.30 -9.58 -18.32
C VAL A 149 11.77 -9.26 -18.50
N ASN A 150 12.13 -8.00 -18.24
CA ASN A 150 13.50 -7.53 -18.18
C ASN A 150 13.79 -7.07 -16.75
N VAL A 151 14.88 -7.54 -16.16
CA VAL A 151 15.36 -7.10 -14.85
C VAL A 151 16.79 -6.57 -15.02
N GLY A 152 16.96 -5.26 -15.03
CA GLY A 152 18.28 -4.65 -15.14
C GLY A 152 18.96 -4.53 -13.77
N LEU A 153 20.22 -4.98 -13.67
CA LEU A 153 21.05 -4.90 -12.47
C LEU A 153 21.26 -3.47 -11.92
N GLY A 154 20.95 -2.45 -12.71
CA GLY A 154 20.95 -1.04 -12.33
C GLY A 154 19.69 -0.54 -11.61
N GLY A 155 18.81 -1.45 -11.15
CA GLY A 155 17.58 -1.08 -10.42
C GLY A 155 16.36 -0.87 -11.30
N THR A 156 16.35 -1.37 -12.55
CA THR A 156 15.19 -1.34 -13.44
C THR A 156 14.54 -2.71 -13.53
N ALA A 157 13.22 -2.79 -13.67
CA ALA A 157 12.54 -4.03 -14.00
C ALA A 157 11.18 -3.78 -14.67
N THR A 158 10.66 -4.77 -15.41
CA THR A 158 9.33 -4.71 -16.04
C THR A 158 8.24 -4.46 -14.98
N GLY A 159 7.33 -3.52 -15.25
CA GLY A 159 6.18 -3.28 -14.37
C GLY A 159 6.51 -2.59 -13.04
N THR A 160 7.69 -1.97 -12.92
CA THR A 160 8.05 -1.11 -11.80
C THR A 160 8.72 0.18 -12.27
N GLY A 161 8.62 1.27 -11.49
CA GLY A 161 9.43 2.48 -11.66
C GLY A 161 10.88 2.31 -11.20
N GLY A 162 11.18 1.23 -10.47
CA GLY A 162 12.52 0.84 -10.07
C GLY A 162 12.53 -0.14 -8.89
N TRP A 163 13.72 -0.62 -8.52
CA TRP A 163 13.87 -1.46 -7.33
C TRP A 163 15.20 -1.23 -6.58
N SER A 164 15.20 -1.52 -5.28
CA SER A 164 16.40 -1.55 -4.44
C SER A 164 16.34 -2.65 -3.39
N GLY A 165 17.50 -3.17 -3.00
CA GLY A 165 17.64 -4.23 -1.99
C GLY A 165 17.12 -5.61 -2.42
N ILE A 166 16.88 -5.80 -3.72
CA ILE A 166 16.52 -7.09 -4.31
C ILE A 166 17.79 -7.91 -4.56
N THR A 167 17.80 -9.16 -4.12
CA THR A 167 18.89 -10.12 -4.39
C THR A 167 18.42 -11.33 -5.18
N THR A 168 17.10 -11.48 -5.36
CA THR A 168 16.49 -12.61 -6.05
C THR A 168 15.48 -12.09 -7.08
N ALA A 169 15.57 -12.57 -8.32
CA ALA A 169 14.56 -12.34 -9.34
C ALA A 169 14.12 -13.69 -9.91
N LYS A 170 12.81 -13.88 -10.09
CA LYS A 170 12.22 -15.03 -10.78
C LYS A 170 11.55 -14.54 -12.05
N GLY A 171 11.91 -15.14 -13.18
CA GLY A 171 11.29 -14.89 -14.48
C GLY A 171 9.88 -15.49 -14.58
N GLY A 172 9.18 -15.11 -15.64
CA GLY A 172 7.89 -15.66 -16.02
C GLY A 172 8.01 -16.86 -16.96
N SER A 173 6.95 -17.10 -17.72
CA SER A 173 6.86 -18.21 -18.68
C SER A 173 7.42 -17.89 -20.08
N ALA A 174 7.81 -16.64 -20.32
CA ALA A 174 8.33 -16.16 -21.60
C ALA A 174 9.87 -16.13 -21.60
N SER A 175 10.46 -15.65 -22.70
CA SER A 175 11.92 -15.43 -22.77
C SER A 175 12.29 -14.15 -22.03
N ASP A 176 12.85 -14.31 -20.83
CA ASP A 176 13.21 -13.20 -19.94
C ASP A 176 14.69 -12.81 -20.06
N THR A 177 15.02 -11.59 -19.64
CA THR A 177 16.37 -11.03 -19.70
C THR A 177 16.80 -10.43 -18.36
N ILE A 178 18.09 -10.57 -18.02
CA ILE A 178 18.76 -9.95 -16.88
C ILE A 178 20.03 -9.21 -17.32
#